data_AF-A0A2V5LJX4-F1
#
_entry.id   AF-A0A2V5LJX4-F1
#
_cell.length_a   1.000
_cell.length_b   1.000
_cell.length_c   1.000
_cell.angle_alpha   90.00
_cell.angle_beta   90.00
_cell.angle_gamma   90.00
#
_symmetry.space_group_name_H-M   'P 1'
#
loop_
_entity.id
_entity.type
_entity.pdbx_description
1 polymer ?
#
loop_
_entity_poly.entity_id
_entity_poly.type
_entity_poly.pdbx_seq_one_letter_code
_entity_poly.pdbx_strand_id
1 'polypeptide(L)'
;MQPGDEKFSKCRSMNKRFNWLPKPWSERNSFASIRARRPWRVIRGRTLLAGMLMLLLFSNAFAESDFSTFWKNFKSAVIAGDKATVAEMTKFPVSMPAFQKAIRNKADFLRRYDEIFKGEANAVQCFASAKPQKQSAGRYEIYCPFKETPKDRENAPIRFVFELTKSGWKFAGLDNINE
;
A
#
# COMPACT_ATOMS: atom_id res chain seq x y z
N MET A 1 39.14 -2.70 37.39
CA MET A 1 40.31 -1.81 37.17
C MET A 1 40.13 -1.06 35.85
N GLN A 2 39.97 0.26 35.90
CA GLN A 2 40.59 1.17 34.92
C GLN A 2 41.92 1.66 35.55
N PRO A 3 42.97 2.03 34.78
CA PRO A 3 43.10 3.34 34.09
C PRO A 3 43.80 3.24 32.70
N GLY A 4 43.66 4.22 31.78
CA GLY A 4 44.61 5.34 31.51
C GLY A 4 45.75 4.88 30.58
N ASP A 5 46.22 5.52 29.49
CA ASP A 5 46.46 6.93 29.13
C ASP A 5 46.85 6.97 27.62
N GLU A 6 46.38 7.92 26.80
CA GLU A 6 47.05 9.18 26.39
C GLU A 6 48.03 9.04 25.18
N LYS A 7 47.74 9.69 24.03
CA LYS A 7 48.51 10.84 23.50
C LYS A 7 48.22 11.22 22.03
N PHE A 8 47.97 12.52 21.91
CA PHE A 8 48.13 13.41 20.76
C PHE A 8 49.30 13.10 19.82
N SER A 9 49.09 13.30 18.51
CA SER A 9 50.09 13.99 17.68
C SER A 9 49.43 14.81 16.57
N LYS A 10 49.85 16.08 16.54
CA LYS A 10 49.47 17.13 15.60
C LYS A 10 50.72 17.44 14.80
N CYS A 11 50.67 17.40 13.47
CA CYS A 11 51.63 18.11 12.65
C CYS A 11 50.97 18.76 11.43
N ARG A 12 51.37 20.00 11.26
CA ARG A 12 50.96 21.06 10.35
C ARG A 12 52.05 21.16 9.28
N SER A 13 51.74 21.35 8.00
CA SER A 13 52.55 22.22 7.13
C SER A 13 51.89 22.46 5.77
N MET A 14 51.68 23.75 5.49
CA MET A 14 51.46 24.30 4.15
C MET A 14 52.82 24.49 3.45
N ASN A 15 52.83 24.59 2.11
CA ASN A 15 53.22 25.81 1.38
C ASN A 15 53.81 25.50 -0.02
N LYS A 16 53.56 26.43 -0.96
CA LYS A 16 54.26 26.81 -2.22
C LYS A 16 53.18 27.20 -3.27
N ARG A 17 52.74 28.46 -3.33
CA ARG A 17 53.29 29.61 -4.11
C ARG A 17 53.71 29.23 -5.54
N PHE A 18 53.11 29.89 -6.54
CA PHE A 18 53.85 30.62 -7.58
C PHE A 18 53.01 31.80 -8.12
N ASN A 19 53.71 32.92 -8.30
CA ASN A 19 53.28 34.27 -8.69
C ASN A 19 53.19 34.47 -10.21
N TRP A 20 52.85 35.72 -10.61
CA TRP A 20 53.10 36.45 -11.88
C TRP A 20 51.83 36.60 -12.75
N LEU A 21 51.33 37.77 -13.19
CA LEU A 21 51.82 39.16 -13.39
C LEU A 21 50.62 40.16 -13.42
N PRO A 22 50.84 41.49 -13.26
CA PRO A 22 49.80 42.53 -13.28
C PRO A 22 49.78 43.37 -14.59
N LYS A 23 48.66 44.04 -14.88
CA LYS A 23 48.55 45.17 -15.85
C LYS A 23 47.42 46.15 -15.44
N PRO A 24 47.45 47.42 -15.92
CA PRO A 24 47.32 48.61 -15.06
C PRO A 24 46.03 49.44 -15.19
N TRP A 25 45.97 50.46 -14.34
CA TRP A 25 44.95 51.49 -14.10
C TRP A 25 44.59 52.41 -15.29
N SER A 26 43.35 52.92 -15.27
CA SER A 26 43.04 54.32 -15.63
C SER A 26 41.77 54.82 -14.90
N GLU A 27 41.82 56.10 -14.50
CA GLU A 27 40.91 56.83 -13.59
C GLU A 27 39.57 57.26 -14.21
N ARG A 28 38.52 57.39 -13.38
CA ARG A 28 37.90 58.70 -13.01
C ARG A 28 36.65 58.58 -12.10
N ASN A 29 36.79 59.22 -10.94
CA ASN A 29 35.84 59.95 -10.09
C ASN A 29 34.32 59.87 -10.38
N SER A 30 33.52 59.57 -9.35
CA SER A 30 32.53 60.53 -8.81
C SER A 30 31.88 60.04 -7.51
N PHE A 31 31.74 60.94 -6.55
CA PHE A 31 31.10 60.72 -5.25
C PHE A 31 29.57 60.67 -5.38
N ALA A 32 28.93 59.69 -4.75
CA ALA A 32 27.62 59.86 -4.13
C ALA A 32 27.39 58.80 -3.05
N SER A 33 27.35 59.27 -1.80
CA SER A 33 26.87 58.53 -0.64
C SER A 33 25.36 58.62 -0.61
N ILE A 34 24.63 57.49 -0.68
CA ILE A 34 23.35 57.31 0.02
C ILE A 34 23.27 55.87 0.54
N ARG A 35 23.02 55.82 1.84
CA ARG A 35 22.82 54.67 2.72
C ARG A 35 21.39 54.13 2.53
N ALA A 36 21.20 52.83 2.25
CA ALA A 36 20.01 52.10 2.69
C ALA A 36 20.18 50.57 2.63
N ARG A 37 20.01 49.94 3.79
CA ARG A 37 19.99 48.50 4.04
C ARG A 37 18.72 47.86 3.44
N ARG A 38 18.80 46.58 3.04
CA ARG A 38 17.83 45.45 3.24
C ARG A 38 18.12 44.31 2.21
N PRO A 39 17.64 43.06 2.41
CA PRO A 39 18.13 42.09 3.37
C PRO A 39 18.53 40.76 2.70
N TRP A 40 19.22 39.90 3.45
CA TRP A 40 19.46 38.49 3.15
C TRP A 40 18.15 37.79 2.74
N ARG A 41 18.06 37.27 1.51
CA ARG A 41 17.00 36.31 1.17
C ARG A 41 17.35 34.95 1.79
N VAL A 42 16.49 34.55 2.71
CA VAL A 42 16.37 33.21 3.28
C VAL A 42 16.11 32.21 2.15
N ILE A 43 17.00 31.23 1.98
CA ILE A 43 16.74 30.05 1.14
C ILE A 43 15.75 29.18 1.93
N ARG A 44 14.48 29.29 1.55
CA ARG A 44 13.34 28.56 2.11
C ARG A 44 13.32 27.16 1.51
N GLY A 45 13.50 26.15 2.35
CA GLY A 45 13.62 24.74 1.96
C GLY A 45 12.44 24.19 1.17
N ARG A 46 12.75 23.37 0.16
CA ARG A 46 11.81 22.51 -0.57
C ARG A 46 12.54 21.28 -1.11
N THR A 47 12.71 20.25 -0.29
CA THR A 47 13.03 18.89 -0.75
C THR A 47 12.54 17.86 0.26
N LEU A 48 11.22 17.70 0.40
CA LEU A 48 10.61 16.58 1.12
C LEU A 48 9.30 16.17 0.42
N LEU A 49 9.34 15.95 -0.90
CA LEU A 49 8.20 15.36 -1.64
C LEU A 49 8.58 14.09 -2.43
N ALA A 50 9.86 13.80 -2.62
CA ALA A 50 10.30 12.60 -3.33
C ALA A 50 10.32 11.33 -2.46
N GLY A 51 10.35 11.45 -1.13
CA GLY A 51 10.42 10.31 -0.21
C GLY A 51 9.08 9.60 0.03
N MET A 52 7.95 10.29 -0.15
CA MET A 52 6.61 9.76 0.16
C MET A 52 6.00 8.94 -0.99
N LEU A 53 6.52 9.10 -2.22
CA LEU A 53 6.02 8.36 -3.39
C LEU A 53 6.67 6.95 -3.53
N MET A 54 7.86 6.74 -2.95
CA MET A 54 8.55 5.44 -2.99
C MET A 54 7.99 4.39 -2.01
N LEU A 55 7.17 4.79 -1.03
CA LEU A 55 6.57 3.85 -0.07
C LEU A 55 5.30 3.15 -0.59
N LEU A 56 4.77 3.56 -1.74
CA LEU A 56 3.57 2.94 -2.35
C LEU A 56 3.91 1.88 -3.41
N LEU A 57 5.18 1.65 -3.73
CA LEU A 57 5.60 0.78 -4.83
C LEU A 57 5.93 -0.67 -4.41
N PHE A 58 5.78 -1.00 -3.13
CA PHE A 58 5.94 -2.37 -2.63
C PHE A 58 4.60 -2.91 -2.10
N SER A 59 3.55 -2.85 -2.91
CA SER A 59 2.38 -3.69 -2.66
C SER A 59 2.83 -5.14 -2.75
N ASN A 60 2.68 -5.86 -1.63
CA ASN A 60 3.06 -7.25 -1.43
C ASN A 60 2.58 -8.16 -2.59
N ALA A 61 3.41 -8.30 -3.62
CA ALA A 61 3.23 -9.28 -4.69
C ALA A 61 3.78 -10.66 -4.30
N PHE A 62 4.14 -10.83 -3.02
CA PHE A 62 4.49 -12.14 -2.48
C PHE A 62 3.23 -12.97 -2.29
N ALA A 63 3.29 -14.19 -2.80
CA ALA A 63 2.27 -15.21 -2.57
C ALA A 63 2.03 -15.37 -1.07
N GLU A 64 0.94 -14.79 -0.58
CA GLU A 64 0.56 -14.86 0.83
C GLU A 64 0.11 -16.29 1.11
N SER A 65 1.00 -17.09 1.71
CA SER A 65 0.77 -18.51 2.03
C SER A 65 -0.01 -18.69 3.33
N ASP A 66 0.03 -17.70 4.22
CA ASP A 66 -0.75 -17.67 5.45
C ASP A 66 -2.16 -17.11 5.19
N PHE A 67 -3.19 -17.90 5.51
CA PHE A 67 -4.57 -17.50 5.27
C PHE A 67 -5.02 -16.36 6.20
N SER A 68 -4.51 -16.29 7.43
CA SER A 68 -4.91 -15.25 8.39
C SER A 68 -4.54 -13.85 7.90
N THR A 69 -3.33 -13.72 7.38
CA THR A 69 -2.82 -12.45 6.84
C THR A 69 -3.56 -12.09 5.55
N PHE A 70 -3.76 -13.07 4.65
CA PHE A 70 -4.58 -12.89 3.44
C PHE A 70 -5.99 -12.43 3.79
N TRP A 71 -6.63 -13.08 4.74
CA TRP A 71 -7.99 -12.78 5.15
C TRP A 71 -8.10 -11.36 5.70
N LYS A 72 -7.15 -10.93 6.54
CA LYS A 72 -7.09 -9.56 7.07
C LYS A 72 -7.02 -8.53 5.94
N ASN A 73 -6.15 -8.75 4.96
CA ASN A 73 -5.96 -7.85 3.83
C ASN A 73 -7.20 -7.82 2.93
N PHE A 74 -7.74 -8.99 2.59
CA PHE A 74 -8.92 -9.13 1.74
C PHE A 74 -10.15 -8.48 2.37
N LYS A 75 -10.42 -8.79 3.64
CA LYS A 75 -11.49 -8.17 4.43
C LYS A 75 -11.36 -6.65 4.45
N SER A 76 -10.15 -6.14 4.68
CA SER A 76 -9.91 -4.69 4.71
C SER A 76 -10.21 -4.05 3.35
N ALA A 77 -9.77 -4.66 2.25
CA ALA A 77 -10.02 -4.15 0.90
C ALA A 77 -11.53 -4.15 0.55
N VAL A 78 -12.26 -5.20 0.91
CA VAL A 78 -13.72 -5.28 0.72
C VAL A 78 -14.45 -4.19 1.52
N ILE A 79 -14.11 -4.01 2.79
CA ILE A 79 -14.73 -2.99 3.67
C ILE A 79 -14.41 -1.57 3.16
N ALA A 80 -13.19 -1.34 2.67
CA ALA A 80 -12.79 -0.06 2.09
C ALA A 80 -13.40 0.21 0.70
N GLY A 81 -14.03 -0.79 0.08
CA GLY A 81 -14.54 -0.68 -1.29
C GLY A 81 -13.44 -0.62 -2.36
N ASP A 82 -12.23 -1.11 -2.05
CA ASP A 82 -11.10 -1.14 -2.98
C ASP A 82 -11.25 -2.29 -3.98
N LYS A 83 -12.08 -2.07 -4.99
CA LYS A 83 -12.40 -3.05 -6.03
C LYS A 83 -11.15 -3.53 -6.78
N ALA A 84 -10.15 -2.65 -6.95
CA ALA A 84 -8.93 -2.97 -7.68
C ALA A 84 -8.07 -3.98 -6.90
N THR A 85 -7.85 -3.73 -5.61
CA THR A 85 -7.10 -4.64 -4.74
C THR A 85 -7.82 -5.97 -4.58
N VAL A 86 -9.14 -5.97 -4.36
CA VAL A 86 -9.90 -7.23 -4.27
C VAL A 86 -9.79 -8.04 -5.56
N ALA A 87 -9.79 -7.39 -6.73
CA ALA A 87 -9.62 -8.07 -8.00
C ALA A 87 -8.22 -8.72 -8.16
N GLU A 88 -7.16 -8.10 -7.65
CA GLU A 88 -5.81 -8.71 -7.60
C GLU A 88 -5.73 -9.91 -6.65
N MET A 89 -6.54 -9.89 -5.59
CA MET A 89 -6.67 -10.98 -4.62
C MET A 89 -7.66 -12.08 -5.06
N THR A 90 -8.17 -12.00 -6.30
CA THR A 90 -9.17 -12.93 -6.85
C THR A 90 -8.52 -13.83 -7.91
N LYS A 91 -8.89 -15.11 -7.93
CA LYS A 91 -8.55 -16.01 -9.04
C LYS A 91 -9.67 -16.00 -10.06
N PHE A 92 -9.32 -16.23 -11.33
CA PHE A 92 -10.28 -16.33 -12.42
C PHE A 92 -10.25 -17.72 -13.07
N PRO A 93 -11.41 -18.26 -13.49
CA PRO A 93 -12.75 -17.71 -13.29
C PRO A 93 -13.23 -17.79 -11.83
N VAL A 94 -14.09 -16.85 -11.43
CA VAL A 94 -14.80 -16.89 -10.13
C VAL A 94 -16.05 -17.75 -10.30
N SER A 95 -16.21 -18.73 -9.41
CA SER A 95 -17.43 -19.55 -9.33
C SER A 95 -18.58 -18.70 -8.80
N MET A 96 -19.76 -18.86 -9.39
CA MET A 96 -20.99 -18.16 -9.00
C MET A 96 -22.07 -19.19 -8.61
N PRO A 97 -23.15 -18.77 -7.91
CA PRO A 97 -24.29 -19.62 -7.63
C PRO A 97 -24.86 -20.25 -8.90
N ALA A 98 -25.66 -21.31 -8.73
CA ALA A 98 -26.29 -22.02 -9.83
C ALA A 98 -27.04 -21.05 -10.75
N PHE A 99 -27.07 -21.36 -12.05
CA PHE A 99 -27.72 -20.54 -13.09
C PHE A 99 -27.13 -19.13 -13.33
N GLN A 100 -26.16 -18.68 -12.53
CA GLN A 100 -25.40 -17.47 -12.80
C GLN A 100 -24.15 -17.76 -13.64
N LYS A 101 -23.84 -16.87 -14.58
CA LYS A 101 -22.62 -17.02 -15.40
C LYS A 101 -21.39 -16.81 -14.51
N ALA A 102 -20.40 -17.70 -14.63
CA ALA A 102 -19.10 -17.50 -14.00
C ALA A 102 -18.44 -16.18 -14.45
N ILE A 103 -17.68 -15.56 -13.56
CA ILE A 103 -16.95 -14.32 -13.87
C ILE A 103 -15.59 -14.70 -14.43
N ARG A 104 -15.38 -14.42 -15.72
CA ARG A 104 -14.26 -14.99 -16.48
C ARG A 104 -12.94 -14.26 -16.30
N ASN A 105 -12.99 -12.96 -16.01
CA ASN A 105 -11.81 -12.10 -15.98
C ASN A 105 -12.02 -10.89 -15.05
N LYS A 106 -10.95 -10.14 -14.86
CA LYS A 106 -10.91 -8.94 -14.01
C LYS A 106 -11.90 -7.86 -14.44
N ALA A 107 -12.09 -7.62 -15.73
CA ALA A 107 -13.02 -6.58 -16.20
C ALA A 107 -14.48 -6.95 -15.86
N ASP A 108 -14.86 -8.21 -16.08
CA ASP A 108 -16.18 -8.72 -15.69
C ASP A 108 -16.38 -8.66 -14.18
N PHE A 109 -15.34 -8.95 -13.40
CA PHE A 109 -15.36 -8.87 -11.94
C PHE A 109 -15.61 -7.46 -11.43
N LEU A 110 -14.88 -6.48 -11.95
CA LEU A 110 -15.05 -5.08 -11.55
C LEU A 110 -16.46 -4.57 -11.88
N ARG A 111 -17.01 -4.98 -13.03
CA ARG A 111 -18.40 -4.64 -13.42
C ARG A 111 -19.43 -5.28 -12.48
N ARG A 112 -19.22 -6.53 -12.07
CA ARG A 112 -20.15 -7.30 -11.22
C ARG A 112 -19.79 -7.24 -9.73
N TYR A 113 -18.87 -6.37 -9.32
CA TYR A 113 -18.37 -6.33 -7.95
C TYR A 113 -19.50 -6.18 -6.92
N ASP A 114 -20.44 -5.28 -7.18
CA ASP A 114 -21.55 -5.02 -6.26
C ASP A 114 -22.55 -6.19 -6.24
N GLU A 115 -22.67 -6.96 -7.32
CA GLU A 115 -23.47 -8.21 -7.33
C GLU A 115 -22.84 -9.27 -6.41
N ILE A 116 -21.52 -9.43 -6.45
CA ILE A 116 -20.80 -10.42 -5.63
C ILE A 116 -20.88 -10.08 -4.14
N PHE A 117 -20.64 -8.81 -3.78
CA PHE A 117 -20.44 -8.41 -2.37
C PHE A 117 -21.63 -7.68 -1.75
N LYS A 118 -22.62 -7.27 -2.54
CA LYS A 118 -23.84 -6.56 -2.10
C LYS A 118 -25.12 -7.13 -2.72
N GLY A 119 -25.03 -8.25 -3.46
CA GLY A 119 -26.17 -8.92 -4.09
C GLY A 119 -27.06 -9.58 -3.05
N GLU A 120 -26.84 -10.85 -2.76
CA GLU A 120 -27.65 -11.62 -1.80
C GLU A 120 -27.20 -11.42 -0.34
N ALA A 121 -25.90 -11.21 -0.11
CA ALA A 121 -25.36 -10.85 1.20
C ALA A 121 -24.83 -9.42 1.20
N ASN A 122 -24.81 -8.81 2.38
CA ASN A 122 -24.00 -7.62 2.66
C ASN A 122 -22.63 -8.07 3.19
N ALA A 123 -21.67 -8.30 2.28
CA ALA A 123 -20.35 -8.82 2.63
C ALA A 123 -19.59 -7.89 3.56
N VAL A 124 -19.72 -6.56 3.41
CA VAL A 124 -19.07 -5.57 4.28
C VAL A 124 -19.51 -5.77 5.73
N GLN A 125 -20.82 -5.86 5.96
CA GLN A 125 -21.38 -6.09 7.28
C GLN A 125 -21.02 -7.48 7.83
N CYS A 126 -21.13 -8.51 7.00
CA CYS A 126 -20.80 -9.88 7.38
C CYS A 126 -19.33 -10.01 7.79
N PHE A 127 -18.40 -9.60 6.91
CA PHE A 127 -16.96 -9.78 7.10
C PHE A 127 -16.41 -9.05 8.32
N ALA A 128 -17.09 -7.98 8.78
CA ALA A 128 -16.74 -7.30 10.02
C ALA A 128 -16.61 -8.27 11.21
N SER A 129 -17.46 -9.29 11.28
CA SER A 129 -17.50 -10.24 12.40
C SER A 129 -17.40 -11.73 12.02
N ALA A 130 -17.47 -12.06 10.73
CA ALA A 130 -17.40 -13.44 10.27
C ALA A 130 -16.04 -14.09 10.58
N LYS A 131 -16.09 -15.36 10.95
CA LYS A 131 -14.92 -16.21 11.19
C LYS A 131 -14.74 -17.15 10.00
N PRO A 132 -13.59 -17.14 9.32
CA PRO A 132 -13.32 -18.13 8.29
C PRO A 132 -13.28 -19.55 8.85
N GLN A 133 -13.91 -20.46 8.13
CA GLN A 133 -13.95 -21.88 8.44
C GLN A 133 -12.97 -22.63 7.53
N LYS A 134 -12.03 -23.35 8.11
CA LYS A 134 -11.09 -24.19 7.37
C LYS A 134 -11.81 -25.45 6.93
N GLN A 135 -11.93 -25.69 5.62
CA GLN A 135 -12.49 -26.92 5.08
C GLN A 135 -11.42 -27.94 4.75
N SER A 136 -10.26 -27.48 4.27
CA SER A 136 -9.10 -28.33 3.98
C SER A 136 -7.81 -27.52 4.07
N ALA A 137 -6.67 -28.16 3.79
CA ALA A 137 -5.38 -27.45 3.74
C ALA A 137 -5.37 -26.29 2.73
N GLY A 138 -6.13 -26.40 1.64
CA GLY A 138 -6.15 -25.43 0.55
C GLY A 138 -7.47 -24.70 0.38
N ARG A 139 -8.40 -24.78 1.35
CA ARG A 139 -9.73 -24.18 1.23
C ARG A 139 -10.26 -23.63 2.54
N TYR A 140 -10.72 -22.38 2.48
CA TYR A 140 -11.47 -21.71 3.53
C TYR A 140 -12.80 -21.20 2.99
N GLU A 141 -13.79 -21.15 3.89
CA GLU A 141 -15.13 -20.68 3.56
C GLU A 141 -15.63 -19.68 4.60
N ILE A 142 -16.45 -18.75 4.16
CA ILE A 142 -17.11 -17.76 5.01
C ILE A 142 -18.59 -17.78 4.68
N TYR A 143 -19.39 -18.00 5.71
CA TYR A 143 -20.85 -18.04 5.60
C TYR A 143 -21.43 -16.71 6.08
N CYS A 144 -22.29 -16.14 5.24
CA CYS A 144 -22.97 -14.89 5.49
C CYS A 144 -24.49 -15.10 5.42
N PRO A 145 -25.25 -14.43 6.30
CA PRO A 145 -26.70 -14.35 6.14
C PRO A 145 -27.06 -13.53 4.90
N PHE A 146 -28.32 -13.66 4.49
CA PHE A 146 -28.90 -12.73 3.53
C PHE A 146 -28.82 -11.30 4.05
N LYS A 147 -28.74 -10.33 3.13
CA LYS A 147 -28.69 -8.90 3.48
C LYS A 147 -29.99 -8.43 4.17
N GLU A 148 -31.11 -9.09 3.89
CA GLU A 148 -32.43 -8.80 4.49
C GLU A 148 -32.50 -9.26 5.95
N THR A 149 -31.74 -10.31 6.31
CA THR A 149 -31.73 -10.92 7.65
C THR A 149 -30.33 -10.95 8.27
N PRO A 150 -29.63 -9.80 8.39
CA PRO A 150 -28.19 -9.77 8.70
C PRO A 150 -27.81 -10.27 10.11
N LYS A 151 -28.80 -10.50 10.97
CA LYS A 151 -28.62 -11.04 12.33
C LYS A 151 -28.87 -12.54 12.42
N ASP A 152 -29.44 -13.15 11.38
CA ASP A 152 -29.79 -14.57 11.33
C ASP A 152 -28.56 -15.41 11.01
N ARG A 153 -27.70 -15.61 12.01
CA ARG A 153 -26.45 -16.36 11.85
C ARG A 153 -26.66 -17.87 11.75
N GLU A 154 -27.85 -18.34 12.13
CA GLU A 154 -28.23 -19.75 12.03
C GLU A 154 -28.59 -20.10 10.57
N ASN A 155 -29.14 -19.12 9.83
CA ASN A 155 -29.39 -19.22 8.40
C ASN A 155 -28.41 -18.34 7.60
N ALA A 156 -27.20 -18.84 7.40
CA ALA A 156 -26.13 -18.15 6.68
C ALA A 156 -25.79 -18.85 5.33
N PRO A 157 -26.69 -18.80 4.33
CA PRO A 157 -26.53 -19.63 3.14
C PRO A 157 -25.56 -19.08 2.10
N ILE A 158 -25.18 -17.81 2.22
CA ILE A 158 -24.29 -17.18 1.26
C ILE A 158 -22.84 -17.53 1.61
N ARG A 159 -22.22 -18.37 0.78
CA ARG A 159 -20.90 -18.94 0.99
C ARG A 159 -19.86 -18.27 0.10
N PHE A 160 -18.91 -17.58 0.71
CA PHE A 160 -17.71 -17.08 0.05
C PHE A 160 -16.58 -18.10 0.17
N VAL A 161 -15.96 -18.44 -0.96
CA VAL A 161 -14.95 -19.49 -1.08
C VAL A 161 -13.57 -18.90 -1.34
N PHE A 162 -12.57 -19.41 -0.64
CA PHE A 162 -11.17 -19.04 -0.79
C PHE A 162 -10.31 -20.29 -0.99
N GLU A 163 -9.37 -20.21 -1.93
CA GLU A 163 -8.52 -21.33 -2.29
C GLU A 163 -7.04 -20.94 -2.31
N LEU A 164 -6.20 -21.87 -1.87
CA LEU A 164 -4.75 -21.73 -1.96
C LEU A 164 -4.30 -22.08 -3.38
N THR A 165 -3.65 -21.13 -4.04
CA THR A 165 -3.06 -21.31 -5.37
C THR A 165 -1.54 -21.34 -5.28
N LYS A 166 -0.86 -21.63 -6.41
CA LYS A 166 0.61 -21.46 -6.51
C LYS A 166 1.07 -20.04 -6.20
N SER A 167 0.20 -19.05 -6.39
CA SER A 167 0.45 -17.63 -6.13
C SER A 167 -0.08 -17.15 -4.76
N GLY A 168 -0.40 -18.08 -3.85
CA GLY A 168 -0.99 -17.77 -2.55
C GLY A 168 -2.51 -17.87 -2.54
N TRP A 169 -3.12 -17.46 -1.42
CA TRP A 169 -4.56 -17.49 -1.25
C TRP A 169 -5.28 -16.52 -2.20
N LYS A 170 -6.43 -16.96 -2.72
CA LYS A 170 -7.27 -16.17 -3.62
C LYS A 170 -8.74 -16.34 -3.30
N PHE A 171 -9.53 -15.28 -3.49
CA PHE A 171 -10.97 -15.40 -3.60
C PHE A 171 -11.35 -16.20 -4.85
N ALA A 172 -12.18 -17.23 -4.67
CA ALA A 172 -12.45 -18.25 -5.67
C ALA A 172 -13.91 -18.30 -6.12
N GLY A 173 -14.85 -17.88 -5.27
CA GLY A 173 -16.26 -17.99 -5.62
C GLY A 173 -17.23 -17.53 -4.56
N LEU A 174 -18.47 -17.36 -5.02
CA LEU A 174 -19.67 -17.15 -4.22
C LEU A 174 -20.66 -18.26 -4.55
N ASP A 175 -21.41 -18.72 -3.56
CA ASP A 175 -22.48 -19.69 -3.73
C ASP A 175 -23.63 -19.40 -2.77
N ASN A 176 -24.85 -19.81 -3.12
CA ASN A 176 -25.99 -19.83 -2.23
C ASN A 176 -26.36 -21.29 -2.00
N ILE A 177 -26.07 -21.81 -0.80
CA ILE A 177 -26.21 -23.26 -0.52
C ILE A 177 -27.67 -23.72 -0.37
N ASN A 178 -28.64 -22.80 -0.42
CA ASN A 178 -30.07 -23.11 -0.32
C ASN A 178 -30.74 -23.26 -1.71
N GLU A 179 -30.00 -23.08 -2.81
CA GLU A 179 -30.52 -23.16 -4.20
C GLU A 179 -30.50 -24.57 -4.80
#